data_AF-A0A7X8I2A4-F1
#
_entry.id   AF-A0A7X8I2A4-F1
#
_cell.length_a   1.000
_cell.length_b   1.000
_cell.length_c   1.000
_cell.angle_alpha   90.00
_cell.angle_beta   90.00
_cell.angle_gamma   90.00
#
_symmetry.space_group_name_H-M   'P 1'
#
loop_
_entity.id
_entity.type
_entity.pdbx_description
1 polymer ?
#
loop_
_entity_poly.entity_id
_entity_poly.type
_entity_poly.pdbx_seq_one_letter_code
_entity_poly.pdbx_strand_id
1 'polypeptide(L)' 'MGKKKYDATYKFGNTTVHVVAPLPITEEEKQRILKEYRQVGWEIWQDILEKKIKI' A
#
# COMPACT_ATOMS: atom_id res chain seq x y z
N MET A 1 -3.27 12.04 25.76
CA MET A 1 -3.52 12.89 24.57
C MET A 1 -4.22 12.06 23.52
N GLY A 2 -5.46 12.42 23.15
CA GLY A 2 -6.31 11.60 22.28
C GLY A 2 -5.81 11.58 20.83
N LYS A 3 -5.76 10.39 20.22
CA LYS A 3 -5.48 10.24 18.79
C LYS A 3 -6.54 11.01 18.00
N LYS A 4 -6.13 11.99 17.17
CA LYS A 4 -7.04 12.66 16.24
C LYS A 4 -7.59 11.60 15.27
N LYS A 5 -8.92 11.44 15.24
CA LYS A 5 -9.63 10.40 14.47
C LYS A 5 -9.55 10.63 12.95
N TYR A 6 -9.34 11.88 12.54
CA TYR A 6 -9.32 12.31 11.15
C TYR A 6 -8.12 13.22 10.91
N ASP A 7 -7.52 13.08 9.73
CA ASP A 7 -6.37 13.86 9.26
C ASP A 7 -6.78 15.28 8.86
N ALA A 8 -7.93 15.41 8.17
CA ALA A 8 -8.57 16.68 7.91
C ALA A 8 -10.08 16.59 8.03
N THR A 9 -10.75 17.73 8.21
CA THR A 9 -12.21 17.83 8.14
C THR A 9 -12.60 19.09 7.40
N TYR A 10 -13.45 18.97 6.38
CA TYR A 10 -13.97 20.08 5.60
C TYR A 10 -15.49 20.20 5.80
N LYS A 11 -16.00 21.44 5.85
CA LYS A 11 -17.44 21.72 5.91
C LYS A 11 -17.89 22.51 4.70
N PHE A 12 -18.92 22.03 4.02
CA PHE A 12 -19.55 22.66 2.87
C PHE A 12 -21.05 22.75 3.13
N GLY A 13 -21.54 23.90 3.57
CA GLY A 13 -22.95 24.07 3.98
C GLY A 13 -23.33 23.06 5.06
N ASN A 14 -24.25 22.14 4.73
CA ASN A 14 -24.70 21.07 5.63
C ASN A 14 -23.86 19.76 5.52
N THR A 15 -22.85 19.72 4.66
CA THR A 15 -22.01 18.54 4.43
C THR A 15 -20.71 18.63 5.23
N THR A 16 -20.35 17.54 5.90
CA THR A 16 -19.05 17.39 6.57
C THR A 16 -18.26 16.25 5.92
N VAL A 17 -17.04 16.54 5.48
CA VAL A 17 -16.11 15.57 4.88
C VAL A 17 -14.98 15.31 5.87
N HIS A 18 -14.76 14.04 6.22
CA HIS A 18 -13.64 13.62 7.05
C HIS A 18 -12.58 12.93 6.18
N VAL A 19 -11.37 13.48 6.14
CA VAL A 19 -10.22 12.82 5.50
C VAL A 19 -9.58 11.91 6.53
N VAL A 20 -9.55 10.61 6.22
CA VAL A 20 -8.82 9.61 7.00
C VAL A 20 -7.51 9.32 6.30
N ALA A 21 -6.40 9.79 6.87
CA ALA A 21 -5.11 9.29 6.45
C ALA A 21 -5.00 7.81 6.89
N PRO A 22 -4.48 6.91 6.04
CA PRO A 22 -4.08 5.60 6.51
C PRO A 22 -3.08 5.77 7.65
N LEU A 23 -3.10 4.83 8.61
CA LEU A 23 -2.14 4.83 9.70
C LEU A 23 -0.71 4.93 9.11
N PRO A 24 0.17 5.76 9.69
CA PRO A 24 1.54 5.83 9.23
C PRO A 24 2.17 4.44 9.32
N ILE A 25 2.52 3.91 8.15
CA ILE A 25 3.22 2.64 8.03
C ILE A 25 4.67 2.89 8.46
N THR A 26 5.24 2.02 9.28
CA THR A 26 6.66 2.13 9.64
C THR A 26 7.53 1.83 8.41
N GLU A 27 8.75 2.38 8.36
CA GLU A 27 9.64 2.10 7.22
C GLU A 27 9.95 0.59 7.15
N GLU A 28 10.07 -0.11 8.27
CA GLU A 28 10.24 -1.56 8.34
C GLU A 28 9.09 -2.33 7.67
N GLU A 29 7.85 -1.99 8.01
CA GLU A 29 6.67 -2.63 7.44
C GLU A 29 6.56 -2.36 5.93
N LYS A 30 6.87 -1.14 5.52
CA LYS A 30 6.93 -0.77 4.11
C LYS A 30 8.00 -1.57 3.36
N GLN A 31 9.19 -1.75 3.93
CA GLN A 31 10.24 -2.57 3.33
C GLN A 31 9.86 -4.06 3.27
N ARG A 32 9.16 -4.57 4.28
CA ARG A 32 8.62 -5.94 4.28
C ARG A 32 7.66 -6.15 3.12
N ILE A 33 6.67 -5.27 2.99
CA ILE A 33 5.70 -5.30 1.88
C ILE A 33 6.43 -5.24 0.54
N LEU A 34 7.36 -4.30 0.36
CA LEU A 34 8.11 -4.16 -0.90
C LEU A 34 8.92 -5.43 -1.24
N LYS A 35 9.51 -6.09 -0.24
CA LYS A 35 10.24 -7.34 -0.44
C LYS A 35 9.32 -8.46 -0.93
N GLU A 36 8.14 -8.61 -0.33
CA GLU A 36 7.14 -9.61 -0.75
C GLU A 36 6.69 -9.38 -2.20
N TYR A 37 6.36 -8.15 -2.58
CA TYR A 37 6.00 -7.80 -3.97
C TYR A 37 7.14 -8.11 -4.96
N ARG A 38 8.38 -7.78 -4.60
CA ARG A 38 9.55 -8.08 -5.45
C ARG A 38 9.75 -9.58 -5.62
N GLN A 39 9.58 -10.35 -4.56
CA GLN A 39 9.72 -11.80 -4.61
C GLN A 39 8.68 -12.42 -5.54
N VAL A 40 7.40 -12.10 -5.35
CA VAL A 40 6.31 -12.62 -6.20
C VAL A 40 6.50 -12.18 -7.66
N GLY A 41 6.86 -10.91 -7.88
CA GLY A 41 7.14 -10.41 -9.22
C GLY A 41 8.31 -11.12 -9.90
N TRP A 42 9.34 -11.48 -9.14
CA TRP A 42 10.47 -12.25 -9.65
C TRP A 42 10.09 -13.70 -9.98
N GLU A 43 9.32 -14.37 -9.12
CA GLU A 43 8.84 -15.73 -9.35
C GLU A 43 7.99 -15.82 -10.63
N ILE A 44 7.09 -14.86 -10.84
CA ILE A 44 6.30 -14.76 -12.07
C ILE A 44 7.21 -14.57 -13.29
N TRP A 45 8.22 -13.70 -13.19
CA TRP A 45 9.15 -13.45 -14.29
C TRP A 45 9.95 -14.71 -14.66
N GLN A 46 10.42 -15.47 -13.66
CA GLN A 46 11.13 -16.73 -13.89
C GLN A 46 10.23 -17.78 -14.55
N ASP A 47 8.98 -17.94 -14.10
CA ASP A 47 8.02 -18.85 -14.72
C ASP A 47 7.78 -18.52 -16.20
N ILE A 48 7.67 -17.22 -16.53
CA ILE A 48 7.53 -16.77 -17.92
C ILE A 48 8.78 -17.13 -18.74
N LEU A 49 9.98 -16.91 -18.20
CA LEU A 49 11.24 -17.24 -18.89
C LEU A 49 11.37 -18.74 -19.14
N GLU A 50 11.13 -19.57 -18.12
CA GLU A 50 11.19 -21.02 -18.24
C GLU A 50 10.20 -21.56 -19.27
N LYS A 51 8.99 -21.00 -19.32
CA LYS A 51 7.97 -21.37 -20.31
C LYS A 51 8.35 -20.95 -21.73
N LYS A 52 9.01 -19.80 -21.90
CA LYS A 52 9.47 -19.32 -23.21
C LYS A 52 10.69 -20.08 -23.76
N ILE A 53 11.54 -20.62 -22.89
CA ILE A 53 12.74 -21.38 -23.28
C ILE A 53 12.40 -22.82 -23.71
N LYS A 54 11.23 -23.34 -23.33
CA LYS A 54 10.77 -24.70 -23.68
C LYS A 54 10.08 -24.81 -25.06
N ILE A 55 10.26 -23.83 -25.96
CA ILE A 55 9.74 -23.84 -27.34
C ILE A 55 10.88 -24.07 -28.32
#